data_AF-A0A7X7NSF6-F1
#
_entry.id   AF-A0A7X7NSF6-F1
#
_cell.length_a   1.000
_cell.length_b   1.000
_cell.length_c   1.000
_cell.angle_alpha   90.00
_cell.angle_beta   90.00
_cell.angle_gamma   90.00
#
_symmetry.space_group_name_H-M   'P 1'
#
loop_
_entity.id
_entity.type
_entity.pdbx_description
1 polymer ?
#
loop_
_entity_poly.entity_id
_entity_poly.type
_entity_poly.pdbx_seq_one_letter_code
_entity_poly.pdbx_strand_id
1 'polypeptide(L)'
;AIVIVTGISFGRQSGYVTGALAAFSSNLLFGQGAWTPWQMFGWGLVGYLAGVFEEKGWFRRPAMVYIYAFLSGFLFGFLLDTWHIIGFVQPVTWQNALLAYGAGLPMNATLAVATVLFLIPVLRPWTMKLERVKRKFGLLDDRQELSPM
;
A
#
# COMPACT_ATOMS: atom_id res chain seq x y z
N ALA A 1 -4.48 -3.49 2.27
CA ALA A 1 -4.17 -4.86 2.74
C ALA A 1 -3.66 -5.76 1.60
N ILE A 2 -4.47 -6.02 0.57
CA ILE A 2 -4.11 -6.94 -0.54
C ILE A 2 -2.79 -6.55 -1.21
N VAL A 3 -2.64 -5.27 -1.56
CA VAL A 3 -1.43 -4.73 -2.20
C VAL A 3 -0.16 -4.95 -1.36
N ILE A 4 -0.27 -4.89 -0.02
CA ILE A 4 0.82 -5.19 0.92
C ILE A 4 1.18 -6.67 0.83
N VAL A 5 0.19 -7.56 0.86
CA VAL A 5 0.40 -9.02 0.75
C VAL A 5 1.05 -9.39 -0.58
N THR A 6 0.65 -8.74 -1.68
CA THR A 6 1.30 -8.93 -2.97
C THR A 6 2.75 -8.47 -2.94
N GLY A 7 3.04 -7.29 -2.36
CA GLY A 7 4.40 -6.78 -2.23
C GLY A 7 5.30 -7.72 -1.42
N ILE A 8 4.78 -8.26 -0.31
CA ILE A 8 5.47 -9.28 0.50
C ILE A 8 5.70 -10.56 -0.31
N SER A 9 4.69 -11.04 -1.04
CA SER A 9 4.77 -12.36 -1.68
C SER A 9 5.58 -12.36 -2.98
N PHE A 10 5.49 -11.28 -3.78
CA PHE A 10 6.04 -11.20 -5.13
C PHE A 10 7.08 -10.09 -5.32
N GLY A 11 7.37 -9.29 -4.30
CA GLY A 11 8.38 -8.24 -4.34
C GLY A 11 7.85 -6.87 -4.78
N ARG A 12 8.78 -5.89 -4.79
CA ARG A 12 8.50 -4.44 -4.92
C ARG A 12 7.74 -4.09 -6.20
N GLN A 13 8.18 -4.62 -7.34
CA GLN A 13 7.60 -4.30 -8.66
C GLN A 13 6.17 -4.82 -8.78
N SER A 14 5.95 -6.09 -8.44
CA SER A 14 4.61 -6.70 -8.46
C SER A 14 3.65 -6.04 -7.48
N GLY A 15 4.15 -5.63 -6.30
CA GLY A 15 3.40 -4.83 -5.34
C GLY A 15 2.95 -3.49 -5.94
N TYR A 16 3.87 -2.76 -6.57
CA TYR A 16 3.55 -1.48 -7.23
C TYR A 16 2.49 -1.61 -8.31
N VAL A 17 2.71 -2.54 -9.26
CA VAL A 17 1.81 -2.74 -10.40
C VAL A 17 0.42 -3.17 -9.90
N THR A 18 0.36 -4.05 -8.91
CA THR A 18 -0.92 -4.46 -8.32
C THR A 18 -1.66 -3.30 -7.66
N GLY A 19 -0.96 -2.44 -6.92
CA GLY A 19 -1.56 -1.25 -6.33
C GLY A 19 -2.08 -0.27 -7.38
N ALA A 20 -1.28 0.05 -8.39
CA ALA A 20 -1.64 0.96 -9.46
C ALA A 20 -2.82 0.44 -10.28
N LEU A 21 -2.80 -0.83 -10.68
CA LEU A 21 -3.89 -1.44 -11.45
C LEU A 21 -5.15 -1.59 -10.62
N ALA A 22 -5.05 -1.88 -9.31
CA ALA A 22 -6.22 -1.94 -8.44
C ALA A 22 -6.92 -0.58 -8.34
N ALA A 23 -6.16 0.51 -8.16
CA ALA A 23 -6.71 1.88 -8.14
C ALA A 23 -7.32 2.26 -9.50
N PHE A 24 -6.62 1.95 -10.59
CA PHE A 24 -7.14 2.22 -11.93
C PHE A 24 -8.44 1.46 -12.18
N SER A 25 -8.48 0.17 -11.85
CA SER A 25 -9.65 -0.70 -12.05
C SER A 25 -10.82 -0.29 -11.15
N SER A 26 -10.57 0.09 -9.89
CA SER A 26 -11.63 0.60 -9.02
C SER A 26 -12.25 1.86 -9.59
N ASN A 27 -11.44 2.73 -10.19
CA ASN A 27 -11.93 3.99 -10.76
C ASN A 27 -12.69 3.80 -12.07
N LEU A 28 -12.59 2.64 -12.74
CA LEU A 28 -13.53 2.31 -13.82
C LEU A 28 -14.96 2.12 -13.31
N LEU A 29 -15.12 1.71 -12.05
CA LEU A 29 -16.42 1.52 -11.41
C LEU A 29 -16.91 2.78 -10.67
N PHE A 30 -16.00 3.48 -9.98
CA PHE A 30 -16.32 4.64 -9.16
C PHE A 30 -16.15 5.99 -9.87
N GLY A 31 -15.72 5.98 -11.12
CA GLY A 31 -15.45 7.17 -11.92
C GLY A 31 -13.96 7.55 -11.93
N GLN A 32 -13.53 8.07 -13.07
CA GLN A 32 -12.18 8.55 -13.31
C GLN A 32 -12.10 10.06 -13.11
N GLY A 33 -10.96 10.56 -12.67
CA GLY A 33 -10.70 11.98 -12.62
C GLY A 33 -9.23 12.31 -12.35
N ALA A 34 -8.94 13.59 -12.13
CA ALA A 34 -7.58 14.06 -11.93
C ALA A 34 -6.92 13.49 -10.65
N TRP A 35 -7.69 12.88 -9.74
CA TRP A 35 -7.19 12.14 -8.58
C TRP A 35 -6.71 10.72 -8.91
N THR A 36 -7.09 10.14 -10.06
CA THR A 36 -6.73 8.75 -10.40
C THR A 36 -5.21 8.53 -10.39
N PRO A 37 -4.38 9.38 -11.04
CA PRO A 37 -2.93 9.19 -11.01
C PRO A 37 -2.36 9.19 -9.58
N TRP A 38 -2.90 10.02 -8.70
CA TRP A 38 -2.51 10.09 -7.29
C TRP A 38 -2.87 8.81 -6.54
N GLN A 39 -4.06 8.24 -6.81
CA GLN A 39 -4.46 6.96 -6.21
C GLN A 39 -3.62 5.80 -6.73
N MET A 40 -3.35 5.76 -8.04
CA MET A 40 -2.47 4.77 -8.66
C MET A 40 -1.07 4.82 -8.05
N PHE A 41 -0.50 6.01 -7.94
CA PHE A 41 0.81 6.22 -7.32
C PHE A 41 0.79 5.86 -5.84
N GLY A 42 -0.21 6.30 -5.07
CA GLY A 42 -0.30 6.05 -3.63
C GLY A 42 -0.43 4.57 -3.30
N TRP A 43 -1.37 3.85 -3.92
CA TRP A 43 -1.51 2.41 -3.69
C TRP A 43 -0.31 1.64 -4.25
N GLY A 44 0.20 2.02 -5.41
CA GLY A 44 1.42 1.44 -5.97
C GLY A 44 2.60 1.59 -5.00
N LEU A 45 2.82 2.79 -4.45
CA LEU A 45 3.90 3.05 -3.50
C LEU A 45 3.77 2.21 -2.24
N VAL A 46 2.55 2.03 -1.71
CA VAL A 46 2.28 1.14 -0.57
C VAL A 46 2.64 -0.32 -0.90
N GLY A 47 2.39 -0.79 -2.11
CA GLY A 47 2.81 -2.14 -2.52
C GLY A 47 4.32 -2.26 -2.70
N TYR A 48 4.92 -1.25 -3.31
CA TYR A 48 6.36 -1.18 -3.53
C TYR A 48 7.14 -1.22 -2.22
N LEU A 49 6.78 -0.35 -1.27
CA LEU A 49 7.42 -0.26 0.04
C LEU A 49 7.25 -1.54 0.87
N ALA A 50 6.11 -2.21 0.75
CA ALA A 50 5.92 -3.53 1.36
C ALA A 50 6.96 -4.54 0.85
N GLY A 51 7.16 -4.61 -0.47
CA GLY A 51 8.19 -5.47 -1.06
C GLY A 51 9.61 -5.07 -0.63
N VAL A 52 9.90 -3.76 -0.55
CA VAL A 52 11.20 -3.26 -0.07
C VAL A 52 11.50 -3.72 1.35
N PHE A 53 10.52 -3.63 2.24
CA PHE A 53 10.67 -3.98 3.64
C PHE A 53 10.76 -5.49 3.85
N GLU A 54 10.05 -6.28 3.04
CA GLU A 54 10.19 -7.73 3.02
C GLU A 54 11.61 -8.15 2.59
N GLU A 55 12.12 -7.59 1.49
CA GLU A 55 13.49 -7.88 1.00
C GLU A 55 14.56 -7.53 2.03
N LYS A 56 14.35 -6.46 2.81
CA LYS A 56 15.23 -6.07 3.92
C LYS A 56 15.04 -6.90 5.20
N GLY A 57 14.12 -7.87 5.20
CA GLY A 57 13.85 -8.75 6.33
C GLY A 57 13.12 -8.09 7.51
N TRP A 58 12.54 -6.90 7.34
CA TRP A 58 11.86 -6.18 8.43
C TRP A 58 10.60 -6.90 8.91
N PHE A 59 9.96 -7.66 8.03
CA PHE A 59 8.74 -8.40 8.31
C PHE A 59 8.96 -9.80 8.89
N ARG A 60 10.22 -10.17 9.20
CA ARG A 60 10.53 -11.35 10.06
C ARG A 60 9.77 -11.32 11.38
N ARG A 61 9.46 -10.12 11.89
CA ARG A 61 8.54 -9.91 13.00
C ARG A 61 7.15 -9.58 12.44
N PRO A 62 6.11 -10.41 12.66
CA PRO A 62 4.79 -10.17 12.09
C PRO A 62 4.17 -8.84 12.54
N ALA A 63 4.53 -8.37 13.74
CA ALA A 63 4.14 -7.05 14.25
C ALA A 63 4.53 -5.90 13.31
N MET A 64 5.69 -5.98 12.64
CA MET A 64 6.18 -4.93 11.74
C MET A 64 5.30 -4.79 10.49
N VAL A 65 4.66 -5.88 10.04
CA VAL A 65 3.70 -5.84 8.92
C VAL A 65 2.47 -5.01 9.30
N TYR A 66 1.96 -5.16 10.52
CA TYR A 66 0.80 -4.41 11.00
C TYR A 66 1.12 -2.94 11.27
N ILE A 67 2.31 -2.65 11.84
CA ILE A 67 2.79 -1.27 12.01
C ILE A 67 2.92 -0.61 10.64
N TYR A 68 3.55 -1.29 9.67
CA TYR A 68 3.65 -0.79 8.32
C TYR A 68 2.27 -0.55 7.69
N ALA A 69 1.34 -1.49 7.85
CA ALA A 69 -0.02 -1.35 7.33
C ALA A 69 -0.73 -0.11 7.89
N PHE A 70 -0.59 0.14 9.19
CA PHE A 70 -1.13 1.33 9.83
C PHE A 70 -0.50 2.61 9.26
N LEU A 71 0.84 2.69 9.23
CA LEU A 71 1.56 3.85 8.70
C LEU A 71 1.28 4.09 7.21
N SER A 72 1.09 3.02 6.44
CA SER A 72 0.78 3.11 5.01
C SER A 72 -0.57 3.76 4.73
N GLY A 73 -1.54 3.65 5.64
CA GLY A 73 -2.83 4.34 5.54
C GLY A 73 -2.65 5.86 5.62
N PHE A 74 -1.80 6.34 6.53
CA PHE A 74 -1.46 7.77 6.63
C PHE A 74 -0.60 8.25 5.46
N LEU A 75 0.32 7.42 4.97
CA LEU A 75 1.09 7.75 3.76
C LEU A 75 0.17 7.98 2.56
N PHE A 76 -0.80 7.08 2.35
CA PHE A 76 -1.78 7.24 1.28
C PHE A 76 -2.68 8.46 1.51
N GLY A 77 -3.18 8.63 2.73
CA GLY A 77 -3.99 9.78 3.13
C GLY A 77 -3.30 11.11 2.84
N PHE A 78 -2.04 11.23 3.27
CA PHE A 78 -1.22 12.41 2.99
C PHE A 78 -1.10 12.73 1.49
N LEU A 79 -0.92 11.72 0.63
CA LEU A 79 -0.86 11.93 -0.81
C LEU A 79 -2.19 12.45 -1.38
N LEU A 80 -3.32 11.90 -0.94
CA LEU A 80 -4.62 12.35 -1.42
C LEU A 80 -5.05 13.70 -0.85
N ASP A 81 -4.72 13.97 0.41
CA ASP A 81 -4.94 15.28 1.03
C ASP A 81 -4.11 16.35 0.31
N THR A 82 -2.88 16.02 -0.10
CA THR A 82 -2.03 16.92 -0.90
C THR A 82 -2.68 17.23 -2.25
N TRP A 83 -3.22 16.21 -2.93
CA TRP A 83 -4.01 16.42 -4.15
C TRP A 83 -5.22 17.33 -3.88
N HIS A 84 -5.96 17.09 -2.79
CA HIS A 84 -7.12 17.89 -2.43
C HIS A 84 -6.75 19.37 -2.18
N ILE A 85 -5.66 19.62 -1.46
CA ILE A 85 -5.15 20.97 -1.18
C ILE A 85 -4.81 21.69 -2.48
N ILE A 86 -4.06 21.05 -3.37
CA ILE A 86 -3.66 21.65 -4.65
C ILE A 86 -4.88 21.90 -5.55
N GLY A 87 -5.83 20.97 -5.58
CA GLY A 87 -6.97 21.02 -6.49
C GLY A 87 -8.12 21.94 -6.03
N PHE A 88 -8.33 22.10 -4.72
CA PHE A 88 -9.57 22.66 -4.20
C PHE A 88 -9.41 23.72 -3.09
N VAL A 89 -8.25 23.77 -2.41
CA VAL A 89 -8.06 24.72 -1.31
C VAL A 89 -7.47 26.02 -1.83
N GLN A 90 -8.26 27.10 -1.79
CA GLN A 90 -7.85 28.44 -2.23
C GLN A 90 -8.14 29.48 -1.13
N PRO A 91 -7.20 30.38 -0.80
CA PRO A 91 -5.83 30.44 -1.30
C PRO A 91 -4.94 29.33 -0.71
N VAL A 92 -3.95 28.88 -1.48
CA VAL A 92 -2.94 27.91 -1.02
C VAL A 92 -1.98 28.59 -0.05
N THR A 93 -2.33 28.58 1.24
CA THR A 93 -1.52 29.07 2.34
C THR A 93 -1.14 27.91 3.27
N TRP A 94 -0.04 28.03 4.01
CA TRP A 94 0.40 26.97 4.91
C TRP A 94 -0.63 26.71 6.03
N GLN A 95 -1.37 27.74 6.45
CA GLN A 95 -2.44 27.61 7.44
C GLN A 95 -3.60 26.78 6.90
N ASN A 96 -4.06 27.08 5.67
CA ASN A 96 -5.15 26.33 5.04
C ASN A 96 -4.75 24.88 4.74
N ALA A 97 -3.48 24.65 4.37
CA ALA A 97 -2.94 23.30 4.21
C ALA A 97 -2.97 22.52 5.53
N LEU A 98 -2.55 23.15 6.64
CA LEU A 98 -2.59 22.51 7.96
C LEU A 98 -4.02 22.16 8.40
N LEU A 99 -4.98 23.06 8.15
CA LEU A 99 -6.40 22.80 8.41
C LEU A 99 -6.96 21.66 7.56
N ALA A 100 -6.60 21.62 6.27
CA ALA A 100 -7.01 20.57 5.36
C ALA A 100 -6.46 19.19 5.76
N TYR A 101 -5.17 19.10 6.09
CA TYR A 101 -4.59 17.86 6.64
C TYR A 101 -5.26 17.47 7.95
N GLY A 102 -5.50 18.43 8.84
CA GLY A 102 -6.22 18.20 10.10
C GLY A 102 -7.63 17.64 9.88
N ALA A 103 -8.36 18.16 8.89
CA ALA A 103 -9.69 17.67 8.52
C ALA A 103 -9.66 16.28 7.86
N GLY A 104 -8.58 15.93 7.15
CA GLY A 104 -8.38 14.60 6.55
C GLY A 104 -8.02 13.50 7.56
N LEU A 105 -7.47 13.86 8.72
CA LEU A 105 -6.98 12.90 9.72
C LEU A 105 -7.99 11.81 10.13
N PRO A 106 -9.28 12.08 10.40
CA PRO A 106 -10.25 11.04 10.77
C PRO A 106 -10.45 10.00 9.67
N MET A 107 -10.48 10.43 8.41
CA MET A 107 -10.62 9.53 7.27
C MET A 107 -9.34 8.70 7.08
N ASN A 108 -8.18 9.34 7.20
CA ASN A 108 -6.88 8.66 7.11
C ASN A 108 -6.68 7.64 8.22
N ALA A 109 -7.10 7.96 9.44
CA ALA A 109 -7.08 7.05 10.58
C ALA A 109 -8.03 5.85 10.35
N THR A 110 -9.23 6.11 9.81
CA THR A 110 -10.17 5.05 9.44
C THR A 110 -9.56 4.11 8.41
N LEU A 111 -8.91 4.65 7.37
CA LEU A 111 -8.22 3.84 6.37
C LEU A 111 -7.05 3.03 6.98
N ALA A 112 -6.25 3.65 7.85
CA ALA A 112 -5.14 2.99 8.53
C ALA A 112 -5.62 1.81 9.38
N VAL A 113 -6.64 2.03 10.21
CA VAL A 113 -7.25 0.99 11.05
C VAL A 113 -7.89 -0.10 10.21
N ALA A 114 -8.70 0.26 9.20
CA ALA A 114 -9.32 -0.70 8.29
C ALA A 114 -8.26 -1.55 7.58
N THR A 115 -7.15 -0.95 7.14
CA THR A 115 -6.06 -1.67 6.47
C THR A 115 -5.46 -2.73 7.38
N VAL A 116 -5.22 -2.42 8.66
CA VAL A 116 -4.74 -3.39 9.64
C VAL A 116 -5.78 -4.48 9.89
N LEU A 117 -7.03 -4.10 10.14
CA LEU A 117 -8.12 -5.04 10.42
C LEU A 117 -8.32 -6.06 9.29
N PHE A 118 -8.30 -5.62 8.03
CA PHE A 118 -8.38 -6.52 6.88
C PHE A 118 -7.10 -7.34 6.67
N LEU A 119 -5.94 -6.85 7.11
CA LEU A 119 -4.69 -7.57 6.97
C LEU A 119 -4.57 -8.74 7.96
N ILE A 120 -5.15 -8.63 9.16
CA ILE A 120 -5.12 -9.69 10.19
C ILE A 120 -5.59 -11.07 9.64
N PRO A 121 -6.81 -11.20 9.09
CA PRO A 121 -7.28 -12.49 8.58
C PRO A 121 -6.64 -12.87 7.24
N VAL A 122 -6.13 -11.91 6.47
CA VAL A 122 -5.67 -12.13 5.10
C VAL A 122 -4.19 -12.54 5.05
N LEU A 123 -3.35 -11.94 5.89
CA LEU A 123 -1.89 -12.02 5.77
C LEU A 123 -1.40 -13.47 5.67
N ARG A 124 -1.60 -14.27 6.72
CA ARG A 124 -1.10 -15.66 6.79
C ARG A 124 -1.71 -16.59 5.73
N PRO A 125 -3.04 -16.71 5.56
CA PRO A 125 -3.58 -17.68 4.61
C PRO A 125 -3.26 -17.32 3.16
N TRP A 126 -3.18 -16.03 2.82
CA TRP A 126 -2.91 -15.62 1.46
C TRP A 126 -1.43 -15.73 1.13
N THR A 127 -0.49 -15.33 2.01
CA THR A 127 0.94 -15.53 1.75
C THR A 127 1.25 -17.01 1.53
N MET A 128 0.72 -17.91 2.37
CA MET A 128 0.89 -19.36 2.20
C MET A 128 0.36 -19.87 0.85
N LYS A 129 -0.81 -19.39 0.41
CA LYS A 129 -1.39 -19.77 -0.88
C LYS A 129 -0.56 -19.22 -2.04
N LEU A 130 -0.11 -17.97 -1.96
CA LEU A 130 0.70 -17.34 -2.99
C LEU A 130 2.09 -17.99 -3.10
N GLU A 131 2.71 -18.38 -2.00
CA GLU A 131 3.96 -19.16 -2.01
C GLU A 131 3.79 -20.54 -2.67
N ARG A 132 2.65 -21.21 -2.44
CA ARG A 132 2.33 -22.46 -3.13
C ARG A 132 2.19 -22.25 -4.63
N VAL A 133 1.53 -21.17 -5.05
CA VAL A 133 1.40 -20.78 -6.47
C VAL A 133 2.77 -20.49 -7.06
N LYS A 134 3.61 -19.69 -6.39
CA LYS A 134 4.97 -19.40 -6.85
C LYS A 134 5.79 -20.66 -7.08
N ARG A 135 5.75 -21.60 -6.13
CA ARG A 135 6.41 -22.92 -6.27
C ARG A 135 5.86 -23.72 -7.45
N LYS A 136 4.53 -23.81 -7.58
CA LYS A 136 3.87 -24.58 -8.65
C LYS A 136 4.25 -24.08 -10.05
N PHE A 137 4.36 -22.76 -10.22
CA PHE A 137 4.64 -22.15 -11.52
C PHE A 137 6.12 -21.79 -11.73
N GLY A 138 7.02 -22.22 -10.84
CA GLY A 138 8.45 -21.95 -10.98
C GLY A 138 8.83 -20.46 -10.90
N LEU A 139 8.03 -19.64 -10.20
CA LEU A 139 8.25 -18.20 -10.06
C LEU A 139 9.21 -17.84 -8.90
N LEU A 140 9.93 -18.82 -8.37
CA LEU A 140 11.00 -18.60 -7.41
C LEU A 140 12.29 -18.43 -8.21
N ASP A 141 12.77 -17.18 -8.30
CA ASP A 141 14.11 -16.87 -8.79
C ASP A 141 15.13 -17.38 -7.76
N ASP A 142 16.25 -17.95 -8.21
CA ASP A 142 17.35 -18.60 -7.43
C ASP A 142 18.03 -17.71 -6.35
N ARG A 143 17.55 -16.49 -6.09
CA ARG A 143 18.14 -15.57 -5.11
C ARG A 143 17.94 -15.98 -3.64
N GLN A 144 17.13 -17.00 -3.36
CA GLN A 144 17.02 -17.59 -2.02
C GLN A 144 18.09 -18.66 -1.73
N GLU A 145 18.83 -19.16 -2.74
CA GLU A 145 19.94 -20.09 -2.49
C GLU A 145 21.19 -19.41 -1.89
N LEU A 146 21.27 -18.07 -1.91
CA LEU A 146 22.45 -17.31 -1.48
C LEU A 146 22.33 -16.66 -0.08
N SER A 147 21.27 -16.92 0.68
CA SER A 147 21.27 -16.56 2.10
C SER A 147 21.69 -17.78 2.91
N PRO A 148 22.94 -17.84 3.42
CA PRO A 148 23.33 -18.90 4.34
C PRO A 148 22.42 -18.83 5.58
N MET A 149 22.08 -20.02 6.07
CA MET A 149 21.33 -20.27 7.31
C MET A 149 21.89 -19.49 8.50
#